data_AF-A0A1G4FJC0-F1
#
_entry.id   AF-A0A1G4FJC0-F1
#
_cell.length_a   1.000
_cell.length_b   1.000
_cell.length_c   1.000
_cell.angle_alpha   90.00
_cell.angle_beta   90.00
_cell.angle_gamma   90.00
#
_symmetry.space_group_name_H-M   'P 1'
#
loop_
_entity.id
_entity.type
_entity.pdbx_description
1 polymer ?
#
loop_
_entity_poly.entity_id
_entity_poly.type
_entity_poly.pdbx_seq_one_letter_code
_entity_poly.pdbx_strand_id
1 'polypeptide(L)'
;MYRKYKKVVDSTIIIIILYLIANKFHCIGLSQIINSKTNDIHFNIITICSIIGGFLFTGLSILISVSDKKIIKDYMKTDIIESIYSNVFAGILFNILSIFCSVLLILNISIRQDQDFKIWLVHAEILFLILGLWSFVLSVIDLKFIVDSIKGIDEKIPEEKINKLREKFNSDSKNK
;
A
#
# COMPACT_ATOMS: atom_id res chain seq x y z
N MET A 1 -20.75 -3.80 3.76
CA MET A 1 -20.46 -4.23 2.38
C MET A 1 -20.34 -3.08 1.38
N TYR A 2 -21.43 -2.47 0.90
CA TYR A 2 -21.39 -1.58 -0.29
C TYR A 2 -20.75 -0.18 -0.08
N ARG A 3 -20.85 0.42 1.11
CA ARG A 3 -20.64 1.87 1.29
C ARG A 3 -19.18 2.34 1.43
N LYS A 4 -18.26 1.50 1.91
CA LYS A 4 -16.81 1.83 2.06
C LYS A 4 -15.98 1.27 0.89
N TYR A 5 -16.32 0.06 0.42
CA TYR A 5 -15.76 -0.50 -0.82
C TYR A 5 -16.06 0.39 -2.03
N LYS A 6 -17.29 0.91 -2.14
CA LYS A 6 -17.65 1.92 -3.14
C LYS A 6 -16.82 3.20 -2.99
N LYS A 7 -16.48 3.66 -1.79
CA LYS A 7 -15.62 4.85 -1.62
C LYS A 7 -14.18 4.64 -2.10
N VAL A 8 -13.61 3.44 -1.90
CA VAL A 8 -12.27 3.12 -2.41
C VAL A 8 -12.27 3.03 -3.94
N VAL A 9 -13.24 2.31 -4.51
CA VAL A 9 -13.43 2.19 -5.95
C VAL A 9 -13.73 3.56 -6.59
N ASP A 10 -14.59 4.36 -5.96
CA ASP A 10 -14.87 5.73 -6.41
C ASP A 10 -13.59 6.59 -6.34
N SER A 11 -12.74 6.42 -5.32
CA SER A 11 -11.49 7.16 -5.19
C SER A 11 -10.42 6.79 -6.23
N THR A 12 -10.33 5.52 -6.63
CA THR A 12 -9.41 5.09 -7.69
C THR A 12 -9.88 5.58 -9.06
N ILE A 13 -11.19 5.58 -9.31
CA ILE A 13 -11.78 6.14 -10.53
C ILE A 13 -11.51 7.65 -10.61
N ILE A 14 -11.65 8.39 -9.51
CA ILE A 14 -11.35 9.83 -9.46
C ILE A 14 -9.88 10.10 -9.82
N ILE A 15 -8.95 9.26 -9.38
CA ILE A 15 -7.53 9.43 -9.67
C ILE A 15 -7.19 9.12 -11.11
N ILE A 16 -7.83 8.11 -11.70
CA ILE A 16 -7.71 7.84 -13.14
C ILE A 16 -8.22 9.05 -13.93
N ILE A 17 -9.37 9.62 -13.55
CA ILE A 17 -9.93 10.82 -14.18
C ILE A 17 -8.98 12.02 -14.02
N LEU A 18 -8.43 12.22 -12.82
CA LEU A 18 -7.48 13.29 -12.54
C LEU A 18 -6.21 13.16 -13.37
N TYR A 19 -5.71 11.93 -13.55
CA TYR A 19 -4.58 11.63 -14.42
C TYR A 19 -4.89 11.97 -15.88
N LEU A 20 -6.06 11.58 -16.39
CA LEU A 20 -6.48 11.90 -17.76
C LEU A 20 -6.59 13.42 -17.98
N ILE A 21 -7.10 14.16 -17.00
CA ILE A 21 -7.15 15.62 -17.01
C ILE A 21 -5.74 16.21 -17.01
N ALA A 22 -4.87 15.76 -16.10
CA ALA A 22 -3.49 16.25 -16.00
C ALA A 22 -2.68 15.99 -17.28
N ASN A 23 -2.92 14.85 -17.95
CA ASN A 23 -2.32 14.55 -19.25
C ASN A 23 -2.83 15.52 -20.33
N LYS A 24 -4.14 15.82 -20.35
CA LYS A 24 -4.73 16.78 -21.30
C LYS A 24 -4.20 18.20 -21.13
N PHE A 25 -3.87 18.61 -19.91
CA PHE A 25 -3.31 19.93 -19.60
C PHE A 25 -1.78 20.02 -19.72
N HIS A 26 -1.09 18.96 -20.16
CA HIS A 26 0.38 18.88 -20.25
C HIS A 26 1.10 19.20 -18.91
N CYS A 27 0.44 19.00 -17.76
CA CYS A 27 1.05 19.24 -16.45
C CYS A 27 2.11 18.19 -16.10
N ILE A 28 2.08 17.03 -16.75
CA ILE A 28 3.04 15.94 -16.56
C ILE A 28 4.03 16.02 -17.71
N GLY A 29 5.32 16.11 -17.41
CA GLY A 29 6.42 16.17 -18.40
C GLY A 29 6.65 14.85 -19.14
N LEU A 30 5.60 14.21 -19.66
CA LEU A 30 5.67 12.93 -20.37
C LEU A 30 6.65 12.97 -21.55
N SER A 31 6.74 14.10 -22.24
CA SER A 31 7.68 14.30 -23.35
C SER A 31 9.14 14.16 -22.94
N GLN A 32 9.48 14.47 -21.69
CA GLN A 32 10.83 14.30 -21.14
C GLN A 32 11.12 12.83 -20.79
N ILE A 33 10.11 12.09 -20.34
CA ILE A 33 10.23 10.67 -19.98
C ILE A 33 10.32 9.79 -21.24
N ILE A 34 9.52 10.09 -22.27
CA ILE A 34 9.52 9.33 -23.53
C ILE A 34 10.83 9.51 -24.30
N ASN A 35 11.35 10.75 -24.30
CA ASN A 35 12.55 11.14 -25.04
C ASN A 35 13.83 11.09 -24.20
N SER A 36 13.77 10.65 -22.92
CA SER A 36 14.99 10.53 -22.13
C SER A 36 15.88 9.47 -22.77
N LYS A 37 17.05 9.91 -23.23
CA LYS A 37 18.11 9.02 -23.72
C LYS A 37 18.76 8.24 -22.59
N THR A 38 18.56 8.68 -21.34
CA THR A 38 19.10 8.05 -20.15
C THR A 38 18.03 7.23 -19.44
N ASN A 39 18.44 6.07 -18.94
CA ASN A 39 17.58 5.13 -18.20
C ASN A 39 17.29 5.62 -16.76
N ASP A 40 17.84 6.76 -16.35
CA ASP A 40 17.81 7.28 -14.99
C ASP A 40 16.39 7.50 -14.47
N ILE A 41 15.48 7.96 -15.32
CA ILE A 41 14.08 8.22 -14.93
C ILE A 41 13.37 6.92 -14.54
N HIS A 42 13.49 5.88 -15.37
CA HIS A 42 12.90 4.57 -15.07
C HIS A 42 13.53 3.94 -13.83
N PHE A 43 14.84 4.09 -13.62
CA PHE A 43 15.49 3.65 -12.38
C PHE A 43 14.99 4.39 -11.13
N ASN A 44 14.73 5.70 -11.24
CA ASN A 44 14.14 6.47 -10.15
C ASN A 44 12.71 5.98 -9.84
N ILE A 45 11.91 5.67 -10.86
CA ILE A 45 10.57 5.11 -10.69
C ILE A 45 10.65 3.74 -9.99
N ILE A 46 11.55 2.85 -10.41
CA ILE A 46 11.79 1.56 -9.73
C ILE A 46 12.12 1.78 -8.26
N THR A 47 13.00 2.75 -7.98
CA THR A 47 13.43 3.07 -6.61
C THR A 47 12.24 3.49 -5.75
N ILE A 48 11.41 4.43 -6.24
CA ILE A 48 10.22 4.90 -5.53
C ILE A 48 9.24 3.73 -5.29
N CYS A 49 8.92 2.96 -6.33
CA CYS A 49 8.02 1.81 -6.23
C CYS A 49 8.54 0.74 -5.25
N SER A 50 9.85 0.52 -5.21
CA SER A 50 10.48 -0.45 -4.29
C SER A 50 10.38 0.01 -2.84
N ILE A 51 10.58 1.30 -2.57
CA ILE A 51 10.40 1.89 -1.24
C ILE A 51 8.94 1.75 -0.79
N ILE A 52 7.98 2.15 -1.65
CA ILE A 52 6.56 2.06 -1.35
C ILE A 52 6.13 0.60 -1.14
N GLY A 53 6.56 -0.30 -2.02
CA GLY A 53 6.30 -1.73 -1.92
C GLY A 53 6.83 -2.33 -0.61
N GLY A 54 8.04 -1.95 -0.19
CA GLY A 54 8.62 -2.37 1.09
C GLY A 54 7.80 -1.90 2.30
N PHE A 55 7.33 -0.65 2.29
CA PHE A 55 6.45 -0.16 3.34
C PHE A 55 5.09 -0.89 3.36
N LEU A 56 4.49 -1.14 2.20
CA LEU A 56 3.24 -1.89 2.09
C LEU A 56 3.39 -3.32 2.62
N PHE A 57 4.51 -4.00 2.30
CA PHE A 57 4.80 -5.34 2.81
C PHE A 57 5.01 -5.35 4.33
N THR A 58 5.64 -4.30 4.86
CA THR A 58 5.76 -4.11 6.31
C THR A 58 4.38 -3.93 6.96
N GLY A 59 3.52 -3.09 6.38
CA GLY A 59 2.13 -2.92 6.83
C GLY A 59 1.32 -4.21 6.79
N LEU A 60 1.48 -5.02 5.73
CA LEU A 60 0.85 -6.33 5.61
C LEU A 60 1.32 -7.28 6.73
N SER A 61 2.61 -7.28 7.03
CA SER A 61 3.19 -8.11 8.09
C SER A 61 2.66 -7.73 9.47
N ILE A 62 2.47 -6.44 9.73
CA ILE A 62 1.81 -5.96 10.96
C ILE A 62 0.37 -6.46 11.01
N LEU A 63 -0.40 -6.32 9.92
CA LEU A 63 -1.78 -6.78 9.83
C LEU A 63 -1.90 -8.29 10.12
N ILE A 64 -1.01 -9.11 9.55
CA ILE A 64 -0.97 -10.55 9.79
C ILE A 64 -0.60 -10.85 11.25
N SER A 65 0.42 -10.18 11.80
CA SER A 65 0.84 -10.37 13.19
C SER A 65 -0.26 -10.10 14.21
N VAL A 66 -1.16 -9.15 13.91
CA VAL A 66 -2.26 -8.77 14.81
C VAL A 66 -3.58 -9.46 14.48
N SER A 67 -3.64 -10.22 13.39
CA SER A 67 -4.86 -10.89 12.90
C SER A 67 -5.47 -11.85 13.92
N ASP A 68 -4.63 -12.46 14.77
CA ASP A 68 -5.09 -13.40 15.80
C ASP A 68 -5.68 -12.75 17.05
N LYS A 69 -5.55 -11.42 17.22
CA LYS A 69 -6.12 -10.71 18.36
C LYS A 69 -7.65 -10.74 18.29
N LYS A 70 -8.30 -11.01 19.43
CA LYS A 70 -9.77 -11.18 19.53
C LYS A 70 -10.56 -10.02 18.91
N ILE A 71 -10.11 -8.78 19.09
CA ILE A 71 -10.74 -7.59 18.50
C ILE A 71 -10.57 -7.55 16.98
N ILE A 72 -9.41 -7.95 16.45
CA ILE A 72 -9.23 -8.07 15.00
C ILE A 72 -10.08 -9.22 14.45
N LYS A 73 -10.24 -10.32 15.19
CA LYS A 73 -11.21 -11.39 14.84
C LYS A 73 -12.66 -10.89 14.85
N ASP A 74 -13.02 -10.00 15.77
CA ASP A 74 -14.36 -9.38 15.79
C ASP A 74 -14.52 -8.36 14.65
N TYR A 75 -13.46 -7.63 14.28
CA TYR A 75 -13.45 -6.81 13.06
C TYR A 75 -13.36 -7.64 11.77
N MET A 76 -12.82 -8.85 11.78
CA MET A 76 -12.85 -9.80 10.65
C MET A 76 -14.25 -10.36 10.40
N LYS A 77 -15.11 -10.39 11.41
CA LYS A 77 -16.56 -10.62 11.23
C LYS A 77 -17.25 -9.44 10.52
N THR A 78 -16.50 -8.39 10.21
CA THR A 78 -16.93 -7.24 9.39
C THR A 78 -16.03 -7.12 8.16
N ASP A 79 -16.51 -6.43 7.12
CA ASP A 79 -15.75 -6.24 5.87
C ASP A 79 -14.54 -5.28 6.01
N ILE A 80 -14.25 -4.79 7.22
CA ILE A 80 -13.24 -3.74 7.45
C ILE A 80 -11.84 -4.29 7.21
N ILE A 81 -11.48 -5.41 7.84
CA ILE A 81 -10.14 -5.99 7.74
C ILE A 81 -9.85 -6.48 6.32
N GLU A 82 -10.85 -7.08 5.67
CA GLU A 82 -10.74 -7.53 4.28
C GLU A 82 -10.50 -6.35 3.32
N SER A 83 -11.21 -5.23 3.52
CA SER A 83 -10.96 -4.00 2.74
C SER A 83 -9.55 -3.46 2.94
N ILE A 84 -9.01 -3.51 4.16
CA ILE A 84 -7.65 -3.06 4.45
C ILE A 84 -6.63 -3.96 3.74
N TYR A 85 -6.80 -5.28 3.87
CA TYR A 85 -5.95 -6.25 3.18
C TYR A 85 -5.96 -6.04 1.67
N SER A 86 -7.15 -5.84 1.08
CA SER A 86 -7.32 -5.56 -0.34
C SER A 86 -6.60 -4.29 -0.78
N ASN A 87 -6.68 -3.20 0.00
CA ASN A 87 -5.98 -1.94 -0.30
C ASN A 87 -4.45 -2.11 -0.29
N VAL A 88 -3.92 -2.80 0.73
CA VAL A 88 -2.48 -3.08 0.85
C VAL A 88 -2.02 -3.91 -0.35
N PHE A 89 -2.74 -5.00 -0.65
CA PHE A 89 -2.39 -5.89 -1.74
C PHE A 89 -2.47 -5.22 -3.11
N ALA A 90 -3.51 -4.42 -3.36
CA ALA A 90 -3.65 -3.65 -4.60
C ALA A 90 -2.48 -2.68 -4.77
N GLY A 91 -2.06 -1.99 -3.70
CA GLY A 91 -0.89 -1.11 -3.73
C GLY A 91 0.39 -1.86 -4.08
N ILE A 92 0.61 -3.05 -3.51
CA ILE A 92 1.77 -3.89 -3.82
C ILE A 92 1.75 -4.27 -5.30
N LEU A 93 0.60 -4.72 -5.79
CA LEU A 93 0.43 -5.14 -7.18
C LEU A 93 0.72 -3.99 -8.16
N PHE A 94 0.17 -2.79 -7.92
CA PHE A 94 0.42 -1.63 -8.78
C PHE A 94 1.91 -1.22 -8.79
N ASN A 95 2.58 -1.22 -7.64
CA ASN A 95 4.02 -0.90 -7.60
C ASN A 95 4.85 -1.95 -8.36
N ILE A 96 4.52 -3.25 -8.24
CA ILE A 96 5.18 -4.32 -9.00
C ILE A 96 4.95 -4.15 -10.51
N LEU A 97 3.72 -3.84 -10.93
CA LEU A 97 3.42 -3.58 -12.34
C LEU A 97 4.18 -2.37 -12.89
N SER A 98 4.30 -1.29 -12.10
CA SER A 98 5.10 -0.13 -12.47
C SER A 98 6.58 -0.51 -12.63
N ILE A 99 7.17 -1.23 -11.66
CA ILE A 99 8.55 -1.75 -11.75
C ILE A 99 8.73 -2.61 -13.00
N PHE A 100 7.78 -3.49 -13.29
CA PHE A 100 7.84 -4.35 -14.47
C PHE A 100 7.87 -3.53 -15.76
N CYS A 101 7.02 -2.50 -15.89
CA CYS A 101 7.06 -1.56 -17.01
C CYS A 101 8.41 -0.83 -17.10
N SER A 102 8.94 -0.32 -15.98
CA SER A 102 10.25 0.35 -15.94
C SER A 102 11.39 -0.56 -16.39
N VAL A 103 11.41 -1.81 -15.93
CA VAL A 103 12.44 -2.79 -16.31
C VAL A 103 12.36 -3.10 -17.80
N LEU A 104 11.16 -3.28 -18.35
CA LEU A 104 10.97 -3.48 -19.78
C LEU A 104 11.47 -2.28 -20.61
N LEU A 105 11.24 -1.05 -20.13
CA LEU A 105 11.74 0.18 -20.76
C LEU A 105 13.27 0.29 -20.71
N ILE A 106 13.89 -0.06 -19.58
CA ILE A 106 15.36 -0.03 -19.38
C ILE A 106 16.06 -1.09 -20.25
N LEU A 107 15.52 -2.30 -20.28
CA LEU A 107 16.08 -3.40 -21.08
C LEU A 107 15.95 -3.14 -22.59
N ASN A 108 15.21 -2.10 -22.97
CA ASN A 108 14.97 -1.70 -24.35
C ASN A 108 14.61 -2.92 -25.21
N ILE A 109 13.75 -3.79 -24.66
CA ILE A 109 13.39 -5.07 -25.27
C ILE A 109 12.87 -4.78 -26.69
N SER A 110 13.66 -5.18 -27.68
CA SER A 110 13.47 -4.93 -29.12
C SER A 110 12.28 -5.71 -29.72
N ILE A 111 11.17 -5.86 -29.00
CA ILE A 111 9.92 -6.37 -29.56
C ILE A 111 9.34 -5.25 -30.41
N ARG A 112 9.88 -5.13 -31.64
CA ARG A 112 9.60 -4.08 -32.62
C ARG A 112 9.96 -2.68 -32.15
N GLN A 113 10.65 -1.97 -33.02
CA GLN A 113 10.94 -0.53 -32.93
C GLN A 113 9.65 0.30 -33.15
N ASP A 114 8.54 -0.08 -32.51
CA ASP A 114 7.28 0.66 -32.52
C ASP A 114 7.34 1.72 -31.42
N GLN A 115 7.53 2.97 -31.83
CA GLN A 115 7.49 4.13 -30.93
C GLN A 115 6.20 4.17 -30.11
N ASP A 116 5.08 3.72 -30.70
CA ASP A 116 3.77 3.67 -30.06
C ASP A 116 3.74 2.72 -28.85
N PHE A 117 4.41 1.56 -28.94
CA PHE A 117 4.48 0.62 -27.82
C PHE A 117 5.26 1.20 -26.64
N LYS A 118 6.39 1.86 -26.92
CA LYS A 118 7.19 2.54 -25.89
C LYS A 118 6.37 3.64 -25.20
N ILE A 119 5.67 4.47 -25.98
CA ILE A 119 4.81 5.53 -25.45
C ILE A 119 3.73 4.93 -24.55
N TRP A 120 3.04 3.88 -25.00
CA TRP A 120 2.02 3.21 -24.20
C TRP A 120 2.58 2.65 -22.88
N LEU A 121 3.76 2.05 -22.92
CA LEU A 121 4.40 1.45 -21.75
C LEU A 121 4.81 2.51 -20.71
N VAL A 122 5.28 3.68 -21.15
CA VAL A 122 5.53 4.84 -20.26
C VAL A 122 4.24 5.34 -19.60
N HIS A 123 3.14 5.40 -20.35
CA HIS A 123 1.84 5.79 -19.76
C HIS A 123 1.38 4.77 -18.72
N ALA A 124 1.55 3.48 -18.99
CA ALA A 124 1.23 2.42 -18.05
C ALA A 124 2.10 2.50 -16.78
N GLU A 125 3.42 2.70 -16.93
CA GLU A 125 4.38 2.87 -15.83
C GLU A 125 3.93 3.98 -14.86
N ILE A 126 3.63 5.17 -15.39
CA ILE A 126 3.24 6.34 -14.60
C ILE A 126 1.85 6.13 -13.98
N LEU A 127 0.89 5.55 -14.71
CA LEU A 127 -0.44 5.27 -14.17
C LEU A 127 -0.35 4.30 -12.98
N PHE A 128 0.40 3.22 -13.11
CA PHE A 128 0.59 2.25 -12.03
C PHE A 128 1.36 2.85 -10.85
N LEU A 129 2.34 3.72 -11.08
CA LEU A 129 3.01 4.47 -10.01
C LEU A 129 2.01 5.32 -9.22
N ILE A 130 1.16 6.10 -9.90
CA ILE A 130 0.17 6.97 -9.24
C ILE A 130 -0.85 6.15 -8.46
N LEU A 131 -1.36 5.05 -9.05
CA LEU A 131 -2.29 4.14 -8.37
C LEU A 131 -1.62 3.47 -7.15
N GLY A 132 -0.38 3.04 -7.29
CA GLY A 132 0.42 2.47 -6.21
C GLY A 132 0.64 3.45 -5.06
N LEU A 133 0.95 4.72 -5.38
CA LEU A 133 1.11 5.79 -4.40
C LEU A 133 -0.21 6.09 -3.68
N TRP A 134 -1.34 6.10 -4.39
CA TRP A 134 -2.64 6.31 -3.77
C TRP A 134 -3.01 5.18 -2.81
N SER A 135 -2.89 3.93 -3.26
CA SER A 135 -3.12 2.76 -2.41
C SER A 135 -2.20 2.74 -1.20
N PHE A 136 -0.97 3.26 -1.34
CA PHE A 136 -0.07 3.45 -0.22
C PHE A 136 -0.60 4.42 0.83
N VAL A 137 -1.09 5.59 0.41
CA VAL A 137 -1.70 6.55 1.35
C VAL A 137 -2.90 5.95 2.09
N LEU A 138 -3.78 5.22 1.37
CA LEU A 138 -4.91 4.52 1.98
C LEU A 138 -4.44 3.47 3.00
N SER A 139 -3.43 2.68 2.64
CA SER A 139 -2.83 1.67 3.51
C SER A 139 -2.25 2.27 4.80
N VAL A 140 -1.61 3.44 4.74
CA VAL A 140 -1.09 4.14 5.94
C VAL A 140 -2.24 4.53 6.89
N ILE A 141 -3.35 5.04 6.35
CA ILE A 141 -4.53 5.41 7.14
C ILE A 141 -5.16 4.16 7.79
N ASP A 142 -5.29 3.09 7.00
CA ASP A 142 -5.87 1.83 7.46
C ASP A 142 -5.00 1.15 8.53
N LEU A 143 -3.68 1.18 8.38
CA LEU A 143 -2.74 0.64 9.36
C LEU A 143 -2.78 1.44 10.66
N LYS A 144 -2.87 2.77 10.59
CA LYS A 144 -3.06 3.62 11.78
C LYS A 144 -4.32 3.22 12.54
N PHE A 145 -5.45 3.02 11.84
CA PHE A 145 -6.70 2.58 12.47
C PHE A 145 -6.53 1.24 13.21
N ILE A 146 -5.79 0.28 12.64
CA ILE A 146 -5.52 -1.00 13.29
C ILE A 146 -4.66 -0.81 14.55
N VAL A 147 -3.59 -0.01 14.47
CA VAL A 147 -2.72 0.26 15.61
C VAL A 147 -3.49 0.93 16.74
N ASP A 148 -4.31 1.94 16.43
CA ASP A 148 -5.14 2.64 17.41
C ASP A 148 -6.18 1.70 18.04
N SER A 149 -6.79 0.83 17.23
CA SER A 149 -7.75 -0.20 17.70
C SER A 149 -7.10 -1.20 18.66
N ILE A 150 -5.81 -1.48 18.52
CA ILE A 150 -5.06 -2.37 19.42
C ILE A 150 -4.62 -1.63 20.68
N LYS A 151 -4.12 -0.39 20.57
CA LYS A 151 -3.69 0.41 21.73
C LYS A 151 -4.83 0.70 22.70
N GLY A 152 -6.02 0.99 22.19
CA GLY A 152 -7.22 1.18 23.02
C GLY A 152 -7.63 -0.04 23.84
N ILE A 153 -7.02 -1.22 23.59
CA ILE A 153 -7.20 -2.44 24.38
C ILE A 153 -6.26 -2.47 25.57
N ASP A 154 -4.98 -2.13 25.39
CA ASP A 154 -3.99 -2.13 26.48
C ASP A 154 -4.37 -1.10 27.56
N GLU A 155 -4.93 0.05 27.18
CA GLU A 155 -5.50 1.01 28.14
C GLU A 155 -6.75 0.51 28.87
N LYS A 156 -7.48 -0.46 28.30
CA LYS A 156 -8.69 -1.06 28.91
C LYS A 156 -8.40 -2.35 29.68
N ILE A 157 -7.16 -2.85 29.70
CA ILE A 157 -6.80 -3.90 30.66
C ILE A 157 -6.88 -3.24 32.03
N PRO A 158 -7.83 -3.62 32.91
CA PRO A 158 -7.94 -2.99 34.21
C PRO A 158 -6.60 -3.18 34.92
N GLU A 159 -6.01 -2.11 35.45
CA GLU A 159 -4.76 -2.20 36.23
C GLU A 159 -4.85 -3.29 37.31
N GLU A 160 -6.08 -3.55 37.80
CA GLU A 160 -6.41 -4.64 38.70
C GLU A 160 -6.02 -6.05 38.19
N LYS A 161 -6.11 -6.32 36.88
CA LYS A 161 -5.73 -7.61 36.26
C LYS A 161 -4.22 -7.71 36.08
N ILE A 162 -3.55 -6.59 35.78
CA ILE A 162 -2.09 -6.50 35.68
C ILE A 162 -1.47 -6.66 37.07
N ASN A 163 -2.04 -6.02 38.09
CA ASN A 163 -1.60 -6.14 39.48
C ASN A 163 -1.83 -7.56 40.02
N LYS A 164 -2.97 -8.20 39.74
CA LYS A 164 -3.20 -9.61 40.10
C LYS A 164 -2.22 -10.58 39.41
N LEU A 165 -1.82 -10.30 38.16
CA LEU A 165 -0.80 -11.10 37.47
C LEU A 165 0.61 -10.87 38.06
N ARG A 166 0.96 -9.63 38.40
CA ARG A 166 2.23 -9.29 39.07
C ARG A 166 2.33 -9.89 40.46
N GLU A 167 1.26 -9.85 41.25
CA GLU A 167 1.21 -10.48 42.57
C GLU A 167 1.39 -11.99 42.48
N LYS A 168 0.73 -12.64 41.51
CA LYS A 168 0.85 -14.09 41.28
C LYS A 168 2.27 -14.50 40.84
N PHE A 169 2.90 -13.69 39.98
CA PHE A 169 4.29 -13.92 39.56
C PHE A 169 5.28 -13.74 40.71
N ASN A 170 5.06 -12.74 41.56
CA ASN A 170 5.90 -12.47 42.72
C ASN A 170 5.72 -13.52 43.83
N SER A 171 4.51 -14.07 44.02
CA SER A 171 4.27 -15.16 44.99
C SER A 171 4.92 -16.48 44.55
N ASP A 172 4.89 -16.79 43.25
CA ASP A 172 5.51 -18.01 42.72
C ASP A 172 7.05 -17.94 42.75
N SER A 173 7.62 -16.73 42.70
CA SER A 173 9.07 -16.51 42.86
C SER A 173 9.57 -16.63 44.30
N LYS A 174 8.70 -16.46 45.30
CA LYS A 174 9.05 -16.53 46.75
C LYS A 174 8.93 -17.93 47.34
N ASN A 175 8.28 -18.86 46.65
CA ASN A 175 8.07 -20.24 47.09
C ASN A 175 9.08 -21.23 46.47
N LYS A 176 10.17 -20.71 45.89
CA LYS A 176 11.34 -21.46 45.40
C LYS A 176 12.56 -21.04 46.20
#